data_AF-A0A160TZ58-F1
#
_entry.id   AF-A0A160TZ58-F1
#
_cell.length_a   1.000
_cell.length_b   1.000
_cell.length_c   1.000
_cell.angle_alpha   90.00
_cell.angle_beta   90.00
_cell.angle_gamma   90.00
#
_symmetry.space_group_name_H-M   'P 1'
#
loop_
_entity.id
_entity.type
_entity.pdbx_description
1 polymer ?
#
loop_
_entity_poly.entity_id
_entity_poly.type
_entity_poly.pdbx_seq_one_letter_code
_entity_poly.pdbx_strand_id
1 'polypeptide(L)'
;MGVKGNAILGLITLAAFIGCGLMAQAQESQVDYDGFVDLSAEISDYRSSRLVDLDTFNEMKADSDTIILDTRSAEAYRLGHIDGAAHLNFSDFTDDKLAQLIPSKDTRILIYCNNNFTDNVAPVPVKRIELALNVPTFINLYGYGYENIYELDGAYPLAEPAIHWVGEVSPL
;
A
#
# COMPACT_ATOMS: atom_id res chain seq x y z
N MET A 1 32.59 -17.61 -60.23
CA MET A 1 31.65 -17.59 -59.08
C MET A 1 32.44 -17.20 -57.83
N GLY A 2 32.80 -15.96 -57.53
CA GLY A 2 32.18 -14.68 -57.79
C GLY A 2 31.96 -14.05 -56.42
N VAL A 3 33.02 -13.49 -55.81
CA VAL A 3 33.13 -12.91 -54.45
C VAL A 3 31.89 -12.12 -53.96
N LYS A 4 31.11 -11.58 -54.91
CA LYS A 4 29.84 -10.89 -54.69
C LYS A 4 28.74 -11.74 -54.03
N GLY A 5 28.70 -13.06 -54.25
CA GLY A 5 27.69 -13.95 -53.65
C GLY A 5 27.88 -14.19 -52.16
N ASN A 6 29.12 -14.32 -51.70
CA ASN A 6 29.43 -14.52 -50.27
C ASN A 6 29.28 -13.24 -49.45
N ALA A 7 29.51 -12.07 -50.05
CA ALA A 7 29.33 -10.79 -49.37
C ALA A 7 27.84 -10.51 -49.05
N ILE A 8 26.93 -10.85 -49.96
CA ILE A 8 25.48 -10.67 -49.77
C ILE A 8 24.97 -11.64 -48.69
N LEU A 9 25.44 -12.90 -48.70
CA LEU A 9 25.05 -13.88 -47.69
C LEU A 9 25.55 -13.51 -46.29
N GLY A 10 26.76 -12.93 -46.18
CA GLY A 10 27.33 -12.43 -44.93
C GLY A 10 26.64 -11.17 -44.37
N LEU A 11 26.16 -10.29 -45.25
CA LEU A 11 25.39 -9.10 -44.86
C LEU A 11 23.99 -9.46 -44.36
N ILE A 12 23.35 -10.47 -44.94
CA ILE A 12 22.02 -10.95 -44.50
C ILE A 12 22.11 -11.67 -43.15
N THR A 13 23.15 -12.48 -42.91
CA THR A 13 23.36 -13.11 -41.59
C THR A 13 23.73 -12.10 -40.51
N LEU A 14 24.53 -11.06 -40.84
CA LEU A 14 24.86 -10.00 -39.88
C LEU A 14 23.61 -9.15 -39.51
N ALA A 15 22.74 -8.84 -40.49
CA ALA A 15 21.49 -8.12 -40.24
C ALA A 15 20.50 -8.94 -39.39
N ALA A 16 20.44 -10.26 -39.57
CA ALA A 16 19.58 -11.14 -38.77
C ALA A 16 20.06 -11.25 -37.30
N PHE A 17 21.37 -11.23 -37.06
CA PHE A 17 21.93 -11.21 -35.68
C PHE A 17 21.71 -9.87 -34.98
N ILE A 18 21.82 -8.74 -35.68
CA ILE A 18 21.53 -7.41 -35.12
C ILE A 18 20.02 -7.25 -34.84
N GLY A 19 19.16 -7.74 -35.74
CA GLY A 19 17.71 -7.71 -35.57
C GLY A 19 17.19 -8.58 -34.42
N CYS A 20 17.77 -9.77 -34.21
CA CYS A 20 17.42 -10.61 -33.06
C CYS A 20 18.04 -10.10 -31.74
N GLY A 21 19.22 -9.46 -31.78
CA GLY A 21 19.88 -8.90 -30.59
C GLY A 21 19.21 -7.64 -30.03
N LEU A 22 18.60 -6.81 -30.89
CA LEU A 22 17.83 -5.62 -30.47
C LEU A 22 16.41 -5.95 -29.97
N MET A 23 15.88 -7.12 -30.33
CA MET A 23 14.56 -7.60 -29.88
C MET A 23 14.66 -8.47 -28.61
N ALA A 24 15.87 -8.82 -28.19
CA ALA A 24 16.15 -9.50 -26.93
C ALA A 24 16.10 -8.48 -25.77
N GLN A 25 14.86 -8.11 -25.42
CA GLN A 25 14.45 -7.71 -24.08
C GLN A 25 15.22 -6.54 -23.45
N ALA A 26 14.76 -5.32 -23.77
CA ALA A 26 14.41 -4.42 -22.67
C ALA A 26 13.23 -5.05 -21.93
N GLN A 27 13.52 -6.03 -21.07
CA GLN A 27 12.58 -6.43 -20.04
C GLN A 27 12.53 -5.24 -19.09
N GLU A 28 11.57 -4.34 -19.30
CA GLU A 28 11.22 -3.31 -18.31
C GLU A 28 11.20 -3.98 -16.93
N SER A 29 12.02 -3.45 -16.02
CA SER A 29 12.08 -3.94 -14.65
C SER A 29 10.66 -3.99 -14.10
N GLN A 30 10.25 -5.13 -13.53
CA GLN A 30 8.94 -5.22 -12.85
C GLN A 30 8.91 -4.41 -11.54
N VAL A 31 10.04 -3.81 -11.16
CA VAL A 31 10.21 -2.91 -10.03
C VAL A 31 10.58 -1.54 -10.56
N ASP A 32 9.74 -0.55 -10.29
CA ASP A 32 9.91 0.83 -10.70
C ASP A 32 10.06 1.73 -9.47
N TYR A 33 11.30 2.02 -9.11
CA TYR A 33 11.60 2.87 -7.95
C TYR A 33 11.31 4.34 -8.24
N ASP A 34 11.63 4.81 -9.45
CA ASP A 34 11.42 6.21 -9.83
C ASP A 34 9.93 6.51 -9.92
N GLY A 35 9.14 5.60 -10.49
CA GLY A 35 7.67 5.71 -10.49
C GLY A 35 7.07 5.70 -9.08
N PHE A 36 7.62 4.93 -8.14
CA PHE A 36 7.20 5.00 -6.74
C PHE A 36 7.53 6.37 -6.10
N VAL A 37 8.71 6.92 -6.37
CA VAL A 37 9.11 8.25 -5.88
C VAL A 37 8.21 9.34 -6.45
N ASP A 38 7.92 9.29 -7.75
CA ASP A 38 7.05 10.24 -8.44
C ASP A 38 5.62 10.20 -7.89
N LEU A 39 5.03 8.99 -7.76
CA LEU A 39 3.71 8.81 -7.16
C LEU A 39 3.67 9.32 -5.72
N SER A 40 4.70 9.02 -4.92
CA SER A 40 4.78 9.47 -3.53
C SER A 40 4.86 10.99 -3.42
N ALA A 41 5.57 11.64 -4.35
CA ALA A 41 5.69 13.09 -4.40
C ALA A 41 4.36 13.75 -4.82
N GLU A 42 3.69 13.20 -5.83
CA GLU A 42 2.40 13.69 -6.35
C GLU A 42 1.33 13.76 -5.24
N ILE A 43 1.23 12.70 -4.42
CA ILE A 43 0.14 12.58 -3.46
C ILE A 43 0.45 13.21 -2.09
N SER A 44 1.63 13.80 -1.89
CA SER A 44 2.08 14.27 -0.57
C SER A 44 1.11 15.27 0.06
N ASP A 45 0.71 16.30 -0.70
CA ASP A 45 -0.24 17.33 -0.23
C ASP A 45 -1.64 16.74 -0.04
N TYR A 46 -2.05 15.87 -0.97
CA TYR A 46 -3.32 15.16 -0.89
C TYR A 46 -3.42 14.35 0.41
N ARG A 47 -2.45 13.47 0.67
CA ARG A 47 -2.34 12.68 1.89
C ARG A 47 -2.37 13.57 3.14
N SER A 48 -1.61 14.66 3.15
CA SER A 48 -1.55 15.58 4.29
C SER A 48 -2.91 16.19 4.62
N SER A 49 -3.76 16.41 3.60
CA SER A 49 -5.14 16.89 3.79
C SER A 49 -6.14 15.81 4.26
N ARG A 50 -5.71 14.54 4.33
CA ARG A 50 -6.54 13.37 4.68
C ARG A 50 -6.26 12.80 6.07
N LEU A 51 -5.44 13.50 6.86
CA LEU A 51 -5.24 13.22 8.28
C LEU A 51 -6.47 13.69 9.06
N VAL A 52 -7.08 12.80 9.84
CA VAL A 52 -8.27 13.09 10.65
C VAL A 52 -8.04 12.70 12.11
N ASP A 53 -8.52 13.53 13.04
CA ASP A 53 -8.45 13.22 14.46
C ASP A 53 -9.38 12.05 14.85
N LEU A 54 -9.23 11.54 16.07
CA LEU A 54 -9.98 10.38 16.56
C LEU A 54 -11.50 10.60 16.56
N ASP A 55 -11.97 11.81 16.85
CA ASP A 55 -13.40 12.12 16.86
C ASP A 55 -13.96 12.05 15.43
N THR A 56 -13.33 12.74 14.48
CA THR A 56 -13.70 12.71 13.06
C THR A 56 -13.59 11.30 12.48
N PHE A 57 -12.55 10.54 12.86
CA PHE A 57 -12.37 9.14 12.45
C PHE A 57 -13.55 8.28 12.91
N ASN A 58 -14.00 8.44 14.16
CA ASN A 58 -15.13 7.71 14.71
C ASN A 58 -16.48 8.14 14.08
N GLU A 59 -16.64 9.43 13.75
CA GLU A 59 -17.80 9.93 13.00
C GLU A 59 -17.86 9.28 11.62
N MET A 60 -16.75 9.27 10.87
CA MET A 60 -16.68 8.63 9.55
C MET A 60 -16.89 7.12 9.62
N LYS A 61 -16.35 6.46 10.66
CA LYS A 61 -16.51 5.02 10.92
C LYS A 61 -17.98 4.61 11.06
N ALA A 62 -18.85 5.52 11.54
CA ALA A 62 -20.26 5.22 11.75
C ALA A 62 -21.08 5.20 10.44
N ASP A 63 -20.55 5.75 9.34
CA ASP A 63 -21.19 5.74 8.03
C ASP A 63 -21.14 4.33 7.41
N SER A 64 -22.25 3.87 6.84
CA SER A 64 -22.37 2.52 6.25
C SER A 64 -21.49 2.28 5.01
N ASP A 65 -21.07 3.36 4.34
CA ASP A 65 -20.25 3.32 3.12
C ASP A 65 -18.75 3.51 3.43
N THR A 66 -18.38 3.39 4.71
CA THR A 66 -17.00 3.48 5.20
C THR A 66 -16.50 2.11 5.66
N ILE A 67 -15.27 1.78 5.30
CA ILE A 67 -14.54 0.66 5.89
C ILE A 67 -13.36 1.18 6.72
N ILE A 68 -13.00 0.44 7.76
CA ILE A 68 -11.70 0.60 8.41
C ILE A 68 -10.82 -0.54 7.93
N LEU A 69 -9.62 -0.24 7.44
CA LEU A 69 -8.69 -1.22 6.92
C LEU A 69 -7.44 -1.29 7.81
N ASP A 70 -7.24 -2.45 8.43
CA ASP A 70 -6.01 -2.79 9.15
C ASP A 70 -5.08 -3.58 8.22
N THR A 71 -3.92 -2.99 7.92
CA THR A 71 -2.92 -3.59 7.03
C THR A 71 -1.73 -4.20 7.75
N ARG A 72 -1.77 -4.27 9.09
CA ARG A 72 -0.74 -4.93 9.89
C ARG A 72 -0.74 -6.44 9.64
N SER A 73 0.17 -7.17 10.29
CA SER A 73 0.19 -8.62 10.16
C SER A 73 -1.12 -9.26 10.65
N ALA A 74 -1.48 -10.41 10.09
CA ALA A 74 -2.65 -11.17 10.52
C ALA A 74 -2.61 -11.54 12.01
N GLU A 75 -1.42 -11.79 12.55
CA GLU A 75 -1.21 -12.01 13.98
C GLU A 75 -1.54 -10.76 14.81
N ALA A 76 -1.04 -9.59 14.39
CA ALA A 76 -1.31 -8.34 15.10
C ALA A 76 -2.80 -8.03 15.12
N TYR A 77 -3.47 -8.15 13.97
CA TYR A 77 -4.93 -7.99 13.88
C TYR A 77 -5.65 -8.99 14.79
N ARG A 78 -5.31 -10.29 14.75
CA ARG A 78 -5.94 -11.31 15.60
C ARG A 78 -5.78 -11.04 17.10
N LEU A 79 -4.63 -10.51 17.53
CA LEU A 79 -4.37 -10.17 18.93
C LEU A 79 -5.15 -8.93 19.38
N GLY A 80 -5.31 -7.95 18.49
CA GLY A 80 -6.24 -6.84 18.71
C GLY A 80 -6.17 -5.78 17.62
N HIS A 81 -7.29 -5.10 17.42
CA HIS A 81 -7.53 -4.11 16.37
C HIS A 81 -8.63 -3.13 16.79
N ILE A 82 -8.84 -2.06 16.02
CA ILE A 82 -10.00 -1.18 16.19
C ILE A 82 -11.27 -1.95 15.77
N ASP A 83 -12.31 -1.90 16.59
CA ASP A 83 -13.58 -2.58 16.34
C ASP A 83 -14.15 -2.24 14.95
N GLY A 84 -14.68 -3.25 14.25
CA GLY A 84 -15.20 -3.11 12.90
C GLY A 84 -14.14 -3.04 11.80
N ALA A 85 -12.84 -3.07 12.12
CA ALA A 85 -11.80 -3.10 11.09
C ALA A 85 -11.80 -4.41 10.31
N ALA A 86 -11.73 -4.30 8.99
CA ALA A 86 -11.40 -5.38 8.09
C ALA A 86 -9.89 -5.54 7.98
N HIS A 87 -9.42 -6.77 7.73
CA HIS A 87 -8.00 -7.08 7.64
C HIS A 87 -7.58 -7.48 6.22
N LEU A 88 -6.52 -6.84 5.73
CA LEU A 88 -5.73 -7.30 4.58
C LEU A 88 -4.29 -6.86 4.80
N ASN A 89 -3.38 -7.81 4.99
CA ASN A 89 -1.95 -7.49 5.17
C ASN A 89 -1.42 -6.67 3.99
N PHE A 90 -0.67 -5.61 4.29
CA PHE A 90 -0.05 -4.74 3.27
C PHE A 90 0.69 -5.52 2.17
N SER A 91 1.44 -6.57 2.53
CA SER A 91 2.20 -7.36 1.55
C SER A 91 1.33 -8.21 0.62
N ASP A 92 0.03 -8.32 0.90
CA ASP A 92 -0.93 -9.10 0.14
C ASP A 92 -1.75 -8.24 -0.85
N PHE A 93 -1.46 -6.95 -0.97
CA PHE A 93 -2.20 -6.05 -1.87
C PHE A 93 -2.07 -6.51 -3.33
N THR A 94 -3.23 -6.69 -3.97
CA THR A 94 -3.44 -6.95 -5.40
C THR A 94 -4.81 -6.40 -5.76
N ASP A 95 -5.06 -6.09 -7.03
CA ASP A 95 -6.38 -5.64 -7.49
C ASP A 95 -7.51 -6.58 -7.03
N ASP A 96 -7.33 -7.89 -7.20
CA ASP A 96 -8.34 -8.89 -6.86
C ASP A 96 -8.62 -8.95 -5.35
N LYS A 97 -7.59 -8.95 -4.51
CA LYS A 97 -7.77 -9.02 -3.05
C LYS A 97 -8.38 -7.73 -2.49
N LEU A 98 -7.99 -6.57 -3.03
CA LEU A 98 -8.59 -5.30 -2.65
C LEU A 98 -10.06 -5.23 -3.09
N ALA A 99 -10.40 -5.64 -4.31
CA ALA A 99 -11.78 -5.66 -4.81
C ALA A 99 -12.69 -6.65 -4.07
N GLN A 100 -12.15 -7.74 -3.52
CA GLN A 100 -12.91 -8.67 -2.66
C GLN A 100 -13.31 -8.04 -1.33
N LEU A 101 -12.53 -7.08 -0.82
CA LEU A 101 -12.75 -6.46 0.48
C LEU A 101 -13.45 -5.10 0.39
N ILE A 102 -13.10 -4.30 -0.63
CA ILE A 102 -13.53 -2.92 -0.80
C ILE A 102 -14.57 -2.87 -1.92
N PRO A 103 -15.87 -2.63 -1.61
CA PRO A 103 -16.96 -2.80 -2.57
C PRO A 103 -16.84 -1.97 -3.85
N SER A 104 -16.24 -0.78 -3.77
CA SER A 104 -16.02 0.11 -4.90
C SER A 104 -14.79 1.00 -4.69
N LYS A 105 -14.28 1.62 -5.76
CA LYS A 105 -13.20 2.61 -5.67
C LYS A 105 -13.62 3.91 -4.95
N ASP A 106 -14.92 4.17 -4.86
CA ASP A 106 -15.50 5.32 -4.16
C ASP A 106 -15.70 5.08 -2.65
N THR A 107 -15.59 3.83 -2.20
CA THR A 107 -15.75 3.45 -0.79
C THR A 107 -14.79 4.26 0.07
N ARG A 108 -15.26 4.85 1.17
CA ARG A 108 -14.38 5.55 2.10
C ARG A 108 -13.54 4.54 2.87
N ILE A 109 -12.22 4.73 2.90
CA ILE A 109 -11.29 3.84 3.59
C ILE A 109 -10.62 4.63 4.70
N LEU A 110 -10.82 4.19 5.94
CA LEU A 110 -10.09 4.67 7.09
C LEU A 110 -8.92 3.73 7.38
N ILE A 111 -7.71 4.26 7.54
CA ILE A 111 -6.53 3.45 7.88
C ILE A 111 -5.90 3.92 9.19
N TYR A 112 -5.27 2.97 9.89
CA TYR A 112 -4.47 3.20 11.09
C TYR A 112 -3.33 2.17 11.16
N CYS A 113 -2.31 2.43 11.97
CA CYS A 113 -1.20 1.50 12.16
C CYS A 113 -0.64 1.50 13.58
N ASN A 114 0.46 0.76 13.79
CA ASN A 114 1.19 0.70 15.07
C ASN A 114 1.53 2.08 15.64
N ASN A 115 1.92 3.03 14.78
CA ASN A 115 2.39 4.35 15.20
C ASN A 115 1.26 5.28 15.68
N ASN A 116 -0.01 4.88 15.49
CA ASN A 116 -1.16 5.56 16.09
C ASN A 116 -1.39 5.17 17.55
N PHE A 117 -0.50 4.35 18.15
CA PHE A 117 -0.61 3.92 19.54
C PHE A 117 0.66 4.19 20.34
N THR A 118 0.50 4.61 21.59
CA THR A 118 1.62 5.00 22.47
C THR A 118 2.19 3.84 23.28
N ASP A 119 1.48 2.73 23.38
CA ASP A 119 1.78 1.62 24.29
C ASP A 119 3.08 0.89 23.95
N ASN A 120 3.47 0.84 22.67
CA ASN A 120 4.70 0.20 22.19
C ASN A 120 4.91 -1.25 22.70
N VAL A 121 3.83 -2.02 22.73
CA VAL A 121 3.81 -3.44 23.07
C VAL A 121 3.04 -4.21 22.00
N ALA A 122 3.11 -5.54 22.01
CA ALA A 122 2.24 -6.34 21.14
C ALA A 122 0.75 -6.00 21.40
N PRO A 123 -0.09 -5.85 20.36
CA PRO A 123 0.20 -6.06 18.94
C PRO A 123 0.62 -4.80 18.16
N VAL A 124 0.96 -3.71 18.84
CA VAL A 124 1.31 -2.39 18.28
C VAL A 124 2.76 -1.94 18.60
N PRO A 125 3.81 -2.77 18.43
CA PRO A 125 5.18 -2.29 18.61
C PRO A 125 5.46 -1.14 17.62
N VAL A 126 5.99 -0.03 18.11
CA VAL A 126 6.19 1.19 17.33
C VAL A 126 7.18 0.93 16.20
N LYS A 127 6.88 1.44 15.00
CA LYS A 127 7.82 1.42 13.87
C LYS A 127 8.65 2.69 13.86
N ARG A 128 9.76 2.69 13.12
CA ARG A 128 10.49 3.93 12.81
C ARG A 128 9.52 4.92 12.16
N ILE A 129 9.57 6.19 12.54
CA ILE A 129 8.57 7.17 12.13
C ILE A 129 8.53 7.33 10.60
N GLU A 130 9.69 7.24 9.94
CA GLU A 130 9.83 7.30 8.49
C GLU A 130 9.25 6.05 7.78
N LEU A 131 8.98 4.99 8.54
CA LEU A 131 8.49 3.69 8.07
C LEU A 131 7.15 3.33 8.74
N ALA A 132 6.42 4.33 9.24
CA ALA A 132 5.07 4.14 9.77
C ALA A 132 4.17 3.57 8.66
N LEU A 133 3.51 2.45 8.93
CA LEU A 133 2.84 1.62 7.91
C LEU A 133 1.70 2.34 7.17
N ASN A 134 1.07 3.36 7.77
CA ASN A 134 0.03 4.12 7.08
C ASN A 134 0.57 4.83 5.83
N VAL A 135 1.81 5.33 5.86
CA VAL A 135 2.40 6.08 4.73
C VAL A 135 2.44 5.22 3.45
N PRO A 136 3.11 4.05 3.43
CA PRO A 136 3.09 3.19 2.25
C PRO A 136 1.69 2.61 1.97
N THR A 137 0.87 2.36 3.00
CA THR A 137 -0.51 1.89 2.79
C THR A 137 -1.33 2.89 1.99
N PHE A 138 -1.30 4.16 2.36
CA PHE A 138 -2.01 5.23 1.66
C PHE A 138 -1.55 5.35 0.21
N ILE A 139 -0.22 5.39 -0.01
CA ILE A 139 0.37 5.45 -1.36
C ILE A 139 -0.10 4.27 -2.22
N ASN A 140 -0.11 3.05 -1.66
CA ASN A 140 -0.50 1.87 -2.42
C ASN A 140 -2.00 1.86 -2.72
N LEU A 141 -2.87 2.15 -1.74
CA LEU A 141 -4.32 2.24 -1.98
C LEU A 141 -4.61 3.25 -3.11
N TYR A 142 -3.98 4.42 -3.05
CA TYR A 142 -4.11 5.44 -4.09
C TYR A 142 -3.60 4.95 -5.45
N GLY A 143 -2.42 4.31 -5.49
CA GLY A 143 -1.87 3.72 -6.72
C GLY A 143 -2.74 2.62 -7.33
N TYR A 144 -3.49 1.88 -6.51
CA TYR A 144 -4.53 0.93 -6.95
C TYR A 144 -5.86 1.61 -7.30
N GLY A 145 -5.93 2.94 -7.30
CA GLY A 145 -7.11 3.73 -7.70
C GLY A 145 -8.17 3.90 -6.61
N TYR A 146 -7.86 3.62 -5.34
CA TYR A 146 -8.75 3.96 -4.22
C TYR A 146 -8.37 5.34 -3.70
N GLU A 147 -9.19 6.36 -3.99
CA GLU A 147 -8.80 7.73 -3.68
C GLU A 147 -9.42 8.25 -2.38
N ASN A 148 -10.58 7.73 -1.97
CA ASN A 148 -11.33 8.19 -0.79
C ASN A 148 -10.73 7.66 0.54
N ILE A 149 -9.44 7.90 0.77
CA ILE A 149 -8.66 7.39 1.91
C ILE A 149 -8.50 8.49 2.97
N TYR A 150 -8.61 8.11 4.24
CA TYR A 150 -8.27 8.95 5.39
C TYR A 150 -7.43 8.16 6.39
N GLU A 151 -6.51 8.86 7.06
CA GLU A 151 -5.61 8.27 8.06
C GLU A 151 -5.92 8.83 9.43
N LEU A 152 -5.95 7.96 10.44
CA LEU A 152 -5.98 8.42 11.83
C LEU A 152 -4.71 9.23 12.12
N ASP A 153 -4.88 10.48 12.54
CA ASP A 153 -3.80 11.36 13.00
C ASP A 153 -3.52 11.15 14.48
N GLY A 154 -2.30 11.47 14.90
CA GLY A 154 -1.89 11.38 16.30
C GLY A 154 -1.61 9.95 16.80
N ALA A 155 -1.39 9.86 18.11
CA ALA A 155 -1.09 8.60 18.81
C ALA A 155 -1.83 8.54 20.15
N TYR A 156 -2.53 7.43 20.38
CA TYR A 156 -3.45 7.27 21.51
C TYR A 156 -3.12 6.00 22.32
N PRO A 157 -3.38 5.96 23.63
CA PRO A 157 -3.30 4.72 24.39
C PRO A 157 -4.33 3.70 23.88
N LEU A 158 -3.99 2.41 23.84
CA LEU A 158 -4.96 1.35 23.54
C LEU A 158 -6.15 1.34 24.52
N ALA A 159 -5.92 1.80 25.75
CA ALA A 159 -6.93 1.91 26.80
C ALA A 159 -7.87 3.11 26.62
N GLU A 160 -7.62 4.01 25.66
CA GLU A 160 -8.53 5.12 25.35
C GLU A 160 -9.88 4.57 24.86
N PRO A 161 -10.99 4.76 25.60
CA PRO A 161 -12.28 4.19 25.22
C PRO A 161 -12.75 4.59 23.82
N ALA A 162 -12.43 5.82 23.38
CA ALA A 162 -12.79 6.30 22.05
C ALA A 162 -12.08 5.55 20.90
N ILE A 163 -10.99 4.81 21.16
CA ILE A 163 -10.33 3.96 20.14
C ILE A 163 -11.21 2.76 19.77
N HIS A 164 -12.12 2.35 20.66
CA HIS A 164 -12.93 1.15 20.46
C HIS A 164 -12.06 -0.09 20.15
N TRP A 165 -10.98 -0.28 20.92
CA TRP A 165 -10.08 -1.41 20.72
C TRP A 165 -10.75 -2.74 21.12
N VAL A 166 -10.58 -3.76 20.29
CA VAL A 166 -11.00 -5.14 20.57
C VAL A 166 -9.78 -6.06 20.56
N GLY A 167 -9.71 -6.97 21.53
CA GLY A 167 -8.61 -7.93 21.67
C GLY A 167 -7.91 -7.86 23.03
N GLU A 168 -6.89 -8.71 23.19
CA GLU A 168 -6.13 -8.79 24.44
C GLU A 168 -5.09 -7.66 24.48
N VAL A 169 -5.31 -6.68 25.34
CA VAL A 169 -4.24 -5.78 25.78
C VAL A 169 -3.42 -6.60 26.78
N SER A 170 -2.35 -7.26 26.31
CA SER A 170 -1.51 -8.07 27.19
C SER A 170 -0.95 -7.16 28.29
N PRO A 171 -1.30 -7.38 29.58
CA PRO A 171 -0.55 -6.75 30.64
C PRO A 171 0.86 -7.34 30.59
N LEU A 172 1.86 -6.49 30.46
CA LEU A 172 3.25 -6.87 30.73
C LEU A 172 3.40 -7.37 32.17
#